data_AF-A0A430KYP9-F1
#
_entry.id   AF-A0A430KYP9-F1
#
_cell.length_a   1.000
_cell.length_b   1.000
_cell.length_c   1.000
_cell.angle_alpha   90.00
_cell.angle_beta   90.00
_cell.angle_gamma   90.00
#
_symmetry.space_group_name_H-M   'P 1'
#
loop_
_entity.id
_entity.type
_entity.pdbx_description
1 polymer ?
#
loop_
_entity_poly.entity_id
_entity_poly.type
_entity_poly.pdbx_seq_one_letter_code
_entity_poly.pdbx_strand_id
1 'polypeptide(L)'
;MTPLQKLSETADVFYIISRAQHDGHTLRRLPDLALPHLVVYGYLLSKYTSRWQFYRTAAFLCDHSDPSSVREVVNPNKDHKVQEVACRHGIDPASFTRVCRRLRMVWPLLP
;
A
#
# COMPACT_ATOMS: atom_id res chain seq x y z
N MET A 1 -3.32 22.23 5.10
CA MET A 1 -2.77 21.02 4.46
C MET A 1 -1.26 21.13 4.42
N THR A 2 -0.55 20.12 4.91
CA THR A 2 0.90 20.05 4.82
C THR A 2 1.34 19.74 3.38
N PRO A 3 2.59 20.07 2.98
CA PRO A 3 3.11 19.69 1.66
C PRO A 3 3.00 18.19 1.39
N LEU A 4 3.20 17.35 2.42
CA LEU A 4 3.08 15.90 2.34
C LEU A 4 1.63 15.45 2.06
N GLN A 5 0.63 16.10 2.69
CA GLN A 5 -0.78 15.82 2.43
C GLN A 5 -1.15 16.16 0.98
N LYS A 6 -0.71 17.33 0.48
CA LYS A 6 -0.92 17.71 -0.93
C LYS A 6 -0.29 16.70 -1.90
N LEU A 7 0.92 16.23 -1.60
CA LEU A 7 1.60 15.20 -2.39
C LEU A 7 0.82 13.87 -2.37
N SER A 8 0.35 13.44 -1.19
CA SER A 8 -0.48 12.23 -1.06
C SER A 8 -1.76 12.33 -1.87
N GLU A 9 -2.48 13.44 -1.81
CA GLU A 9 -3.72 13.63 -2.57
C GLU A 9 -3.46 13.66 -4.07
N THR A 10 -2.39 14.34 -4.51
CA THR A 10 -1.98 14.35 -5.91
C THR A 10 -1.66 12.94 -6.39
N ALA A 11 -0.94 12.17 -5.57
CA ALA A 11 -0.63 10.76 -5.83
C ALA A 11 -1.90 9.91 -5.94
N ASP A 12 -2.88 10.10 -5.06
CA ASP A 12 -4.14 9.35 -5.10
C ASP A 12 -4.95 9.67 -6.38
N VAL A 13 -4.96 10.94 -6.84
CA VAL A 13 -5.57 11.33 -8.13
C VAL A 13 -4.86 10.64 -9.30
N PHE A 14 -3.52 10.68 -9.34
CA PHE A 14 -2.74 10.02 -10.39
C PHE A 14 -2.99 8.51 -10.42
N TYR A 15 -3.05 7.88 -9.24
CA TYR A 15 -3.33 6.46 -9.12
C TYR A 15 -4.73 6.11 -9.66
N ILE A 16 -5.78 6.85 -9.27
CA ILE A 16 -7.16 6.59 -9.71
C ILE A 16 -7.28 6.73 -11.23
N ILE A 17 -6.71 7.78 -11.83
CA ILE A 17 -6.72 7.97 -13.28
C ILE A 17 -5.98 6.81 -13.97
N SER A 18 -4.78 6.48 -13.51
CA SER A 18 -3.97 5.40 -14.08
C SER A 18 -4.69 4.05 -13.98
N ARG A 19 -5.32 3.76 -12.84
CA ARG A 19 -6.07 2.52 -12.62
C ARG A 19 -7.28 2.43 -13.54
N ALA A 20 -8.05 3.51 -13.66
CA ALA A 20 -9.21 3.55 -14.52
C ALA A 20 -8.83 3.37 -16.00
N GLN A 21 -7.72 3.96 -16.46
CA GLN A 21 -7.19 3.72 -17.81
C GLN A 21 -6.78 2.26 -18.01
N HIS A 22 -6.14 1.64 -17.01
CA HIS A 22 -5.79 0.22 -17.05
C HIS A 22 -7.03 -0.68 -17.11
N ASP A 23 -8.12 -0.31 -16.42
CA ASP A 23 -9.41 -1.01 -16.45
C ASP A 23 -10.22 -0.71 -17.75
N GLY A 24 -9.66 0.05 -18.70
CA GLY A 24 -10.28 0.33 -19.99
C GLY A 24 -11.25 1.51 -20.01
N HIS A 25 -11.33 2.30 -18.93
CA HIS A 25 -12.16 3.50 -18.90
C HIS A 25 -11.53 4.65 -19.70
N THR A 26 -12.32 5.27 -20.56
CA THR A 26 -11.94 6.47 -21.31
C THR A 26 -12.04 7.72 -20.44
N LEU A 27 -11.11 7.87 -19.50
CA LEU A 27 -10.94 9.10 -18.72
C LEU A 27 -10.02 10.12 -19.41
N ARG A 28 -10.05 11.37 -18.92
CA ARG A 28 -9.12 12.44 -19.31
C ARG A 28 -7.68 11.93 -19.21
N ARG A 29 -6.87 12.21 -20.24
CA ARG A 29 -5.45 11.81 -20.29
C ARG A 29 -4.72 12.32 -19.05
N LEU A 30 -3.82 11.50 -18.49
CA LEU A 30 -2.86 11.96 -17.49
C LEU A 30 -2.14 13.20 -18.04
N PRO A 31 -1.85 14.21 -17.19
CA PRO A 31 -1.07 15.36 -17.63
C PRO A 31 0.30 14.87 -18.15
N ASP A 32 0.82 15.53 -19.18
CA ASP A 32 2.08 15.16 -19.82
C ASP A 32 3.20 15.03 -18.79
N LEU A 33 4.08 14.04 -18.96
CA LEU A 33 5.11 13.70 -17.97
C LEU A 33 6.04 14.89 -17.74
N ALA A 34 5.96 15.51 -16.56
CA ALA A 34 6.79 16.63 -16.14
C ALA A 34 7.62 16.24 -14.91
N LEU A 35 8.71 16.98 -14.63
CA LEU A 35 9.56 16.72 -13.47
C LEU A 35 8.80 16.64 -12.12
N PRO A 36 7.78 17.47 -11.84
CA PRO A 36 6.97 17.31 -10.63
C PRO A 36 6.23 15.98 -10.55
N HIS A 37 5.87 15.37 -11.70
CA HIS A 37 5.20 14.07 -11.73
C HIS A 37 6.16 12.95 -11.32
N LEU A 38 7.48 13.08 -11.56
CA LEU A 38 8.46 12.10 -11.07
C LEU A 38 8.45 12.02 -9.54
N VAL A 39 8.25 13.14 -8.84
CA VAL A 39 8.11 13.17 -7.38
C VAL A 39 6.84 12.43 -6.94
N VAL A 40 5.73 12.63 -7.66
CA VAL A 40 4.45 11.92 -7.41
C VAL A 40 4.61 10.41 -7.61
N TYR A 41 5.24 9.98 -8.71
CA TYR A 41 5.49 8.57 -8.98
C TYR A 41 6.49 7.95 -7.98
N GLY A 42 7.55 8.67 -7.62
CA GLY A 42 8.49 8.25 -6.58
C GLY A 42 7.80 8.07 -5.23
N TYR A 43 6.87 8.96 -4.89
CA TYR A 43 6.03 8.85 -3.71
C TYR A 43 5.10 7.64 -3.77
N LEU A 44 4.39 7.43 -4.89
CA LEU A 44 3.52 6.26 -5.11
C LEU A 44 4.30 4.96 -4.96
N LEU A 45 5.45 4.84 -5.65
CA LEU A 45 6.29 3.66 -5.59
C LEU A 45 6.75 3.37 -4.16
N SER A 46 7.21 4.40 -3.45
CA SER A 46 7.64 4.28 -2.05
C SER A 46 6.49 3.87 -1.13
N LYS A 47 5.30 4.48 -1.29
CA LYS A 47 4.08 4.19 -0.53
C LYS A 47 3.63 2.74 -0.71
N TYR A 48 3.56 2.25 -1.94
CA TYR A 48 3.15 0.86 -2.21
C TYR A 48 4.23 -0.16 -1.85
N THR A 49 5.51 0.15 -2.09
CA THR A 49 6.64 -0.72 -1.70
C THR A 49 6.72 -0.86 -0.18
N SER A 50 6.53 0.22 0.58
CA SER A 50 6.49 0.17 2.05
C SER A 50 5.34 -0.72 2.54
N ARG A 51 4.13 -0.61 1.97
CA ARG A 51 2.99 -1.47 2.31
C ARG A 51 3.24 -2.94 1.95
N TRP A 52 3.83 -3.20 0.80
CA TRP A 52 4.24 -4.54 0.39
C TRP A 52 5.22 -5.17 1.38
N GLN A 53 6.29 -4.44 1.72
CA GLN A 53 7.29 -4.89 2.70
C GLN A 53 6.69 -5.08 4.10
N PHE A 54 5.74 -4.24 4.51
CA PHE A 54 5.01 -4.39 5.78
C PHE A 54 4.35 -5.76 5.89
N TYR A 55 3.58 -6.17 4.87
CA TYR A 55 2.86 -7.45 4.91
C TYR A 55 3.78 -8.66 4.79
N ARG A 56 4.86 -8.58 4.00
CA ARG A 56 5.88 -9.64 3.94
C ARG A 56 6.59 -9.81 5.28
N THR A 57 6.91 -8.70 5.95
CA THR A 57 7.53 -8.72 7.28
C THR A 57 6.56 -9.28 8.31
N ALA A 58 5.29 -8.89 8.29
CA ALA A 58 4.28 -9.43 9.18
C ALA A 58 4.06 -10.94 8.98
N ALA A 59 4.06 -11.42 7.73
CA ALA A 59 3.92 -12.84 7.41
C ALA A 59 5.15 -13.65 7.88
N PHE A 60 6.35 -13.10 7.71
CA PHE A 60 7.58 -13.68 8.25
C PHE A 60 7.55 -13.79 9.77
N LEU A 61 7.09 -12.75 10.47
CA LEU A 61 6.95 -12.74 11.93
C LEU A 61 5.82 -13.65 12.46
N CYS A 62 4.95 -14.14 11.58
CA CYS A 62 3.91 -15.13 11.89
C CYS A 62 4.31 -16.54 11.45
N ASP A 63 5.58 -16.79 11.14
CA ASP A 63 6.11 -18.09 10.69
C ASP A 63 5.36 -18.68 9.47
N HIS A 64 4.88 -17.82 8.58
CA HIS A 64 4.26 -18.27 7.33
C HIS A 64 5.29 -19.00 6.46
N SER A 65 4.92 -20.14 5.89
CA SER A 65 5.83 -21.01 5.13
C SER A 65 6.40 -20.33 3.87
N ASP A 66 5.65 -19.42 3.26
CA ASP A 66 6.11 -18.61 2.13
C ASP A 66 5.72 -17.14 2.28
N PRO A 67 6.51 -16.32 3.00
CA PRO A 67 6.27 -14.89 3.14
C PRO A 67 6.48 -14.12 1.82
N SER A 68 7.07 -14.75 0.80
CA SER A 68 7.31 -14.13 -0.51
C SER A 68 6.07 -14.15 -1.41
N SER A 69 5.14 -15.07 -1.15
CA SER A 69 3.83 -15.12 -1.80
C SER A 69 2.93 -13.91 -1.48
N VAL A 70 3.20 -13.20 -0.38
CA VAL A 70 2.40 -12.05 0.06
C VAL A 70 2.72 -10.83 -0.81
N ARG A 71 1.74 -10.42 -1.61
CA ARG A 71 1.84 -9.30 -2.58
C ARG A 71 0.90 -8.15 -2.27
N GLU A 72 0.34 -8.15 -1.06
CA GLU A 72 -0.66 -7.18 -0.64
C GLU A 72 -0.04 -5.79 -0.44
N VAL A 73 -0.70 -4.78 -0.99
CA VAL A 73 -0.28 -3.37 -0.91
C VAL A 73 -1.38 -2.46 -0.37
N VAL A 74 -2.40 -3.07 0.23
CA VAL A 74 -3.52 -2.36 0.84
C VAL A 74 -3.05 -1.56 2.05
N ASN A 75 -3.78 -0.52 2.43
CA ASN A 75 -3.40 0.29 3.59
C ASN A 75 -3.57 -0.54 4.89
N PRO A 76 -2.48 -0.82 5.66
CA PRO A 76 -2.55 -1.66 6.85
C PRO A 76 -3.15 -0.94 8.07
N ASN A 77 -3.51 0.34 7.95
CA ASN A 77 -3.99 1.13 9.08
C ASN A 77 -5.36 0.67 9.60
N LYS A 78 -6.12 -0.09 8.81
CA LYS A 78 -7.42 -0.62 9.21
C LYS A 78 -7.32 -2.12 9.48
N ASP A 79 -7.72 -2.54 10.69
CA ASP A 79 -7.60 -3.93 11.13
C ASP A 79 -8.41 -4.92 10.27
N HIS A 80 -9.61 -4.54 9.81
CA HIS A 80 -10.40 -5.41 8.93
C HIS A 80 -9.66 -5.74 7.63
N LYS A 81 -8.90 -4.80 7.07
CA LYS A 81 -8.09 -5.05 5.86
C LYS A 81 -6.94 -6.02 6.12
N VAL A 82 -6.34 -5.92 7.30
CA VAL A 82 -5.28 -6.84 7.73
C VAL A 82 -5.84 -8.25 7.94
N GLN A 83 -7.03 -8.37 8.50
CA GLN A 83 -7.72 -9.65 8.65
C GLN A 83 -8.08 -10.27 7.31
N GLU A 84 -8.59 -9.49 6.35
CA GLU A 84 -8.84 -9.96 4.98
C GLU A 84 -7.56 -10.51 4.34
N VAL A 85 -6.43 -9.81 4.49
CA VAL A 85 -5.12 -10.29 4.00
C VAL A 85 -4.72 -11.60 4.67
N ALA A 86 -4.88 -11.71 5.99
CA ALA A 86 -4.58 -12.95 6.71
C ALA A 86 -5.42 -14.13 6.18
N CYS A 87 -6.73 -13.92 6.01
CA CYS A 87 -7.64 -14.93 5.47
C CYS A 87 -7.25 -15.36 4.05
N ARG A 88 -6.87 -14.44 3.17
CA ARG A 88 -6.45 -14.76 1.78
C ARG A 88 -5.19 -15.62 1.74
N HIS A 89 -4.29 -15.43 2.69
CA HIS A 89 -3.02 -16.16 2.77
C HIS A 89 -3.08 -17.36 3.73
N GLY A 90 -4.23 -17.68 4.32
CA GLY A 90 -4.35 -18.79 5.27
C GLY A 90 -3.56 -18.59 6.57
N ILE A 91 -3.26 -17.35 6.95
CA ILE A 91 -2.58 -16.99 8.19
C ILE A 91 -3.64 -16.80 9.29
N ASP A 92 -3.36 -17.23 10.52
CA ASP A 92 -4.24 -16.95 11.67
C ASP A 92 -4.53 -15.44 11.81
N PRO A 93 -5.79 -14.98 11.61
CA PRO A 93 -6.11 -13.55 11.60
C PRO A 93 -5.83 -12.85 12.92
N ALA A 94 -5.96 -13.54 14.05
CA ALA A 94 -5.76 -12.96 15.38
C ALA A 94 -4.28 -12.68 15.64
N SER A 95 -3.41 -13.65 15.39
CA SER A 95 -1.95 -13.53 15.48
C SER A 95 -1.43 -12.47 14.51
N PHE A 96 -1.85 -12.55 13.24
CA PHE A 96 -1.42 -11.62 12.20
C PHE A 96 -1.80 -10.17 12.52
N THR A 97 -3.04 -9.95 13.00
CA THR A 97 -3.48 -8.61 13.41
C THR A 97 -2.64 -8.07 14.57
N ARG A 98 -2.29 -8.92 15.55
CA ARG A 98 -1.45 -8.53 16.70
C ARG A 98 -0.06 -8.12 16.26
N VAL A 99 0.57 -8.90 15.37
CA VAL A 99 1.87 -8.58 14.78
C VAL A 99 1.80 -7.26 14.00
N CYS A 100 0.80 -7.12 13.14
CA CYS A 100 0.61 -5.89 12.36
C CYS A 100 0.43 -4.66 13.24
N ARG A 101 -0.36 -4.74 14.33
CA ARG A 101 -0.53 -3.61 15.28
C ARG A 101 0.80 -3.19 15.91
N ARG A 102 1.65 -4.14 16.30
CA ARG A 102 2.99 -3.85 16.84
C ARG A 102 3.90 -3.24 15.76
N LEU A 103 3.87 -3.80 14.56
CA LEU A 103 4.71 -3.33 13.45
C LEU A 103 4.36 -1.88 13.05
N ARG A 104 3.08 -1.50 13.08
CA ARG A 104 2.62 -0.11 12.79
C ARG A 104 3.23 0.95 13.72
N MET A 105 3.69 0.59 14.91
CA MET A 105 4.29 1.54 15.84
C MET A 105 5.65 2.05 15.37
N VAL A 106 6.36 1.24 14.58
CA VAL A 106 7.72 1.54 14.10
C VAL A 106 7.81 1.65 12.58
N TRP A 107 6.83 1.12 11.87
CA TRP A 107 6.85 1.10 10.41
C TRP A 107 6.49 2.47 9.83
N PRO A 108 7.30 3.05 8.93
CA PRO A 108 7.00 4.32 8.29
C PRO A 108 5.84 4.15 7.30
N LEU A 109 4.62 4.36 7.78
CA LEU A 109 3.43 4.39 6.95
C LEU A 109 3.31 5.75 6.29
N LEU A 110 3.59 5.79 4.99
CA LEU A 110 3.31 6.95 4.17
C LEU A 110 1.78 7.10 4.02
N PRO A 111 1.23 8.30 4.29
CA PRO A 111 -0.22 8.54 4.17
C PRO A 111 -0.74 8.21 2.77
#